data_AF-A0A1V4IA17-F1
#
_entry.id   AF-A0A1V4IA17-F1
#
_cell.length_a   1.000
_cell.length_b   1.000
_cell.length_c   1.000
_cell.angle_alpha   90.00
_cell.angle_beta   90.00
_cell.angle_gamma   90.00
#
_symmetry.space_group_name_H-M   'P 1'
#
loop_
_entity.id
_entity.type
_entity.pdbx_description
1 polymer ?
#
loop_
_entity_poly.entity_id
_entity_poly.type
_entity_poly.pdbx_seq_one_letter_code
_entity_poly.pdbx_strand_id
1 'polypeptide(L)'
;MRTGFLMLIGFSEGVVVGSGVVALLTLLDIIPRLCQITGTYHYISLYQIILISATFCGSMFSLMNYSLGLGVYFLIFSGLTYGIFVGMLASALAEAVDVIPIIERRLKIDGYIKYIILSLILGKSFGSILNWTILNMN
;
A
#
# COMPACT_ATOMS: atom_id res chain seq x y z
N MET A 1 -26.37 -22.32 7.17
CA MET A 1 -26.47 -20.86 6.90
C MET A 1 -25.24 -20.06 7.36
N ARG A 2 -24.51 -20.44 8.41
CA ARG A 2 -23.30 -19.71 8.88
C ARG A 2 -22.13 -19.69 7.88
N THR A 3 -21.90 -20.77 7.14
CA THR A 3 -20.75 -20.89 6.21
C THR A 3 -20.86 -19.98 4.99
N GLY A 4 -22.07 -19.79 4.44
CA GLY A 4 -22.28 -18.90 3.30
C GLY A 4 -22.02 -17.42 3.66
N PHE A 5 -22.37 -17.02 4.88
CA PHE A 5 -22.09 -15.67 5.37
C PHE A 5 -20.59 -15.42 5.60
N LEU A 6 -19.88 -16.42 6.14
CA LEU A 6 -18.42 -16.35 6.30
C LEU A 6 -17.69 -16.28 4.94
N MET A 7 -18.15 -17.00 3.92
CA MET A 7 -17.60 -16.90 2.56
C MET A 7 -17.78 -15.51 1.97
N LEU A 8 -18.96 -14.89 2.16
CA LEU A 8 -19.22 -13.52 1.69
C LEU A 8 -18.34 -12.48 2.40
N ILE A 9 -18.19 -12.59 3.71
CA ILE A 9 -17.30 -11.69 4.47
C ILE A 9 -15.85 -11.87 4.02
N GLY A 10 -15.36 -13.11 3.96
CA GLY A 10 -13.98 -13.38 3.53
C GLY A 10 -13.70 -12.90 2.11
N PHE A 11 -14.67 -13.05 1.20
CA PHE A 11 -14.55 -12.51 -0.16
C PHE A 11 -14.53 -10.97 -0.17
N SER A 12 -15.42 -10.34 0.60
CA SER A 12 -15.46 -8.88 0.73
C SER A 12 -14.16 -8.31 1.29
N GLU A 13 -13.60 -8.93 2.32
CA GLU A 13 -12.30 -8.50 2.88
C GLU A 13 -11.17 -8.69 1.86
N GLY A 14 -11.13 -9.80 1.14
CA GLY A 14 -10.14 -10.04 0.10
C GLY A 14 -10.17 -8.96 -1.00
N VAL A 15 -11.36 -8.55 -1.44
CA VAL A 15 -11.53 -7.48 -2.42
C VAL A 15 -11.07 -6.13 -1.85
N VAL A 16 -11.45 -5.80 -0.61
CA VAL A 16 -11.06 -4.53 0.04
C VAL A 16 -9.54 -4.45 0.21
N VAL A 17 -8.90 -5.49 0.75
CA VAL A 17 -7.44 -5.52 0.96
C VAL A 17 -6.69 -5.50 -0.37
N GLY A 18 -7.12 -6.31 -1.34
CA GLY A 18 -6.50 -6.34 -2.67
C GLY A 18 -6.59 -5.00 -3.40
N SER A 19 -7.76 -4.36 -3.37
CA SER A 19 -7.97 -3.04 -3.96
C SER A 19 -7.11 -1.96 -3.28
N GLY A 20 -6.95 -2.03 -1.95
CA GLY A 20 -6.10 -1.10 -1.19
C GLY A 20 -4.62 -1.21 -1.59
N VAL A 21 -4.10 -2.43 -1.73
CA VAL A 21 -2.71 -2.65 -2.18
C VAL A 21 -2.50 -2.12 -3.58
N VAL A 22 -3.36 -2.49 -4.53
CA VAL A 22 -3.24 -2.03 -5.93
C VAL A 22 -3.35 -0.51 -6.02
N ALA A 23 -4.33 0.10 -5.34
CA ALA A 23 -4.51 1.55 -5.33
C ALA A 23 -3.28 2.28 -4.79
N LEU A 24 -2.68 1.80 -3.69
CA LEU A 24 -1.47 2.40 -3.13
C LEU A 24 -0.30 2.31 -4.10
N LEU A 25 -0.06 1.14 -4.69
CA LEU A 25 1.05 0.93 -5.62
C LEU A 25 0.92 1.78 -6.90
N THR A 26 -0.31 1.98 -7.38
CA THR A 26 -0.58 2.84 -8.55
C THR A 26 -0.54 4.32 -8.22
N LEU A 27 -1.07 4.75 -7.06
CA LEU A 27 -1.08 6.17 -6.66
C LEU A 27 0.32 6.70 -6.37
N LEU A 28 1.21 5.85 -5.84
CA LEU A 28 2.61 6.18 -5.62
C LEU A 28 3.48 6.01 -6.87
N ASP A 29 2.89 5.70 -8.04
CA ASP A 29 3.62 5.53 -9.29
C ASP A 29 4.80 4.51 -9.20
N ILE A 30 4.65 3.48 -8.36
CA ILE A 30 5.71 2.47 -8.18
C ILE A 30 5.90 1.65 -9.45
N ILE A 31 4.81 1.28 -10.12
CA ILE A 31 4.84 0.51 -11.37
C ILE A 31 5.59 1.29 -12.47
N PRO A 32 5.21 2.55 -12.82
CA PRO A 32 5.94 3.30 -13.83
C PRO A 32 7.39 3.58 -13.43
N ARG A 33 7.69 3.73 -12.13
CA ARG A 33 9.07 3.92 -11.65
C ARG A 33 9.94 2.67 -11.80
N LEU A 34 9.38 1.48 -11.55
CA LEU A 34 10.04 0.22 -11.86
C LEU A 34 10.36 0.13 -13.35
N CYS A 35 9.38 0.43 -14.21
CA CYS A 35 9.58 0.43 -15.66
C CYS A 35 10.61 1.48 -16.12
N GLN A 36 10.70 2.62 -15.43
CA GLN A 36 11.71 3.66 -15.70
C GLN A 36 13.12 3.16 -15.41
N ILE A 37 13.33 2.54 -14.24
CA ILE A 37 14.64 2.04 -13.83
C ILE A 37 15.11 0.91 -14.77
N THR A 38 14.19 0.07 -15.25
CA THR A 38 14.51 -1.01 -16.19
C THR A 38 14.46 -0.60 -17.66
N GLY A 39 14.15 0.66 -17.97
CA GLY A 39 14.03 1.17 -19.33
C GLY A 39 12.93 0.50 -20.18
N THR A 40 11.92 -0.09 -19.55
CA THR A 40 10.92 -0.97 -20.20
C THR A 40 9.47 -0.50 -19.99
N TYR A 41 9.20 0.77 -20.35
CA TYR A 41 7.86 1.36 -20.30
C TYR A 41 6.80 0.62 -21.14
N HIS A 42 7.20 -0.08 -22.20
CA HIS A 42 6.26 -0.80 -23.05
C HIS A 42 5.58 -1.99 -22.34
N TYR A 43 6.16 -2.47 -21.23
CA TYR A 43 5.69 -3.67 -20.52
C TYR A 43 4.97 -3.38 -19.19
N ILE A 44 4.44 -2.17 -18.98
CA ILE A 44 3.72 -1.80 -17.75
C ILE A 44 2.66 -2.84 -17.34
N SER A 45 1.87 -3.32 -18.30
CA SER A 45 0.84 -4.34 -18.03
C SER A 45 1.42 -5.66 -17.51
N LEU A 46 2.61 -6.06 -17.98
CA LEU A 46 3.29 -7.25 -17.47
C LEU A 46 3.76 -7.05 -16.04
N TYR A 47 4.35 -5.90 -15.72
CA TYR A 47 4.74 -5.57 -14.33
C TYR A 47 3.54 -5.63 -13.38
N GLN A 48 2.38 -5.13 -13.82
CA GLN A 48 1.16 -5.16 -13.02
C GLN A 48 0.67 -6.60 -12.78
N ILE A 49 0.66 -7.44 -13.81
CA ILE A 49 0.29 -8.87 -13.68
C ILE A 49 1.28 -9.62 -12.77
N ILE A 50 2.58 -9.35 -12.89
CA ILE A 50 3.62 -9.94 -12.04
C ILE A 50 3.41 -9.52 -10.57
N LEU A 51 3.13 -8.25 -10.31
CA LEU A 51 2.84 -7.77 -8.95
C LEU A 51 1.59 -8.42 -8.35
N ILE A 52 0.49 -8.49 -9.12
CA ILE A 52 -0.76 -9.11 -8.67
C ILE A 52 -0.54 -10.59 -8.38
N SER A 53 0.11 -11.32 -9.29
CA SER A 53 0.40 -12.74 -9.12
C SER A 53 1.36 -13.01 -7.95
N ALA A 54 2.39 -12.19 -7.77
CA ALA A 54 3.30 -12.27 -6.62
C ALA A 54 2.56 -12.02 -5.30
N THR A 55 1.68 -11.01 -5.24
CA THR A 55 0.90 -10.68 -4.04
C THR A 55 -0.09 -11.80 -3.71
N PHE A 56 -0.75 -12.37 -4.72
CA PHE A 56 -1.64 -13.52 -4.55
C PHE A 56 -0.88 -14.75 -4.02
N CYS A 57 0.25 -15.08 -4.64
CA CYS A 57 1.10 -16.20 -4.21
C CYS A 57 1.64 -15.99 -2.79
N GLY A 58 2.14 -14.79 -2.47
CA GLY A 58 2.62 -14.43 -1.14
C GLY A 58 1.53 -14.53 -0.07
N SER A 59 0.31 -14.10 -0.40
CA SER A 59 -0.85 -14.21 0.50
C SER A 59 -1.22 -15.67 0.78
N MET A 60 -1.19 -16.52 -0.26
CA MET A 60 -1.42 -17.97 -0.10
C MET A 60 -0.34 -18.62 0.77
N PHE A 61 0.94 -18.31 0.54
CA PHE A 61 2.04 -18.82 1.37
C PHE A 61 1.91 -18.39 2.84
N SER A 62 1.52 -17.14 3.08
CA SER A 62 1.29 -16.60 4.43
C SER A 62 0.16 -17.35 5.14
N LEU A 63 -0.98 -17.56 4.46
CA LEU A 63 -2.12 -18.29 5.02
C LEU A 63 -1.80 -19.75 5.36
N MET A 64 -0.97 -20.40 4.55
CA MET A 64 -0.56 -21.79 4.79
C MET A 64 0.47 -21.93 5.92
N ASN A 65 0.94 -20.82 6.53
CA ASN A 65 2.05 -20.79 7.49
C ASN A 65 3.25 -21.65 7.05
N TYR A 66 3.46 -21.72 5.74
CA TYR A 66 4.41 -22.65 5.19
C TYR A 66 5.81 -22.06 5.30
N SER A 67 6.55 -22.48 6.32
CA SER A 67 7.95 -22.10 6.49
C SER A 67 8.79 -22.82 5.46
N LEU A 68 9.03 -22.16 4.32
CA LEU A 68 10.05 -22.58 3.38
C LEU A 68 11.40 -22.47 4.11
N GLY A 69 12.00 -23.62 4.45
CA GLY A 69 13.37 -23.73 5.00
C GLY A 69 14.43 -23.36 3.97
N LEU A 70 14.28 -22.20 3.35
CA LEU A 70 15.17 -21.68 2.33
C LEU A 70 16.45 -21.21 3.02
N GLY A 71 17.58 -21.69 2.51
CA GLY A 71 18.90 -21.43 3.08
C GLY A 71 19.24 -19.93 3.12
N VAL A 72 20.30 -19.60 3.85
CA VAL A 72 20.76 -18.24 4.13
C VAL A 72 20.89 -17.37 2.86
N TYR A 73 21.30 -17.95 1.73
CA TYR A 73 21.43 -17.23 0.45
C TYR A 73 20.09 -16.64 -0.05
N PHE A 74 18.99 -17.36 0.12
CA PHE A 74 17.67 -16.88 -0.29
C PHE A 74 17.17 -15.76 0.62
N LEU A 75 17.44 -15.86 1.93
CA LEU A 75 17.17 -14.80 2.90
C LEU A 75 17.91 -13.51 2.57
N ILE A 76 19.19 -13.60 2.20
CA ILE A 76 19.99 -12.44 1.80
C ILE A 76 19.39 -11.79 0.54
N PHE A 77 19.08 -12.59 -0.48
CA PHE A 77 18.52 -12.07 -1.73
C PHE A 77 17.15 -11.41 -1.53
N SER A 78 16.25 -12.10 -0.82
CA SER A 78 14.92 -11.56 -0.50
C SER A 78 14.97 -10.30 0.36
N GLY A 79 15.88 -10.24 1.34
CA GLY A 79 16.11 -9.04 2.15
C GLY A 79 16.60 -7.85 1.31
N LEU A 80 17.47 -8.09 0.34
CA LEU A 80 17.96 -7.06 -0.57
C LEU A 80 16.85 -6.55 -1.49
N THR A 81 16.05 -7.45 -2.08
CA THR A 81 14.88 -7.05 -2.88
C THR A 81 13.85 -6.27 -2.04
N TYR A 82 13.61 -6.68 -0.80
CA TYR A 82 12.73 -5.95 0.11
C TYR A 82 13.27 -4.55 0.43
N GLY A 83 14.58 -4.43 0.66
CA GLY A 83 15.24 -3.13 0.85
C GLY A 83 15.07 -2.20 -0.35
N ILE A 84 15.25 -2.72 -1.58
CA ILE A 84 15.02 -1.94 -2.82
C ILE A 84 13.56 -1.49 -2.90
N PHE A 85 12.61 -2.39 -2.62
CA PHE A 85 11.18 -2.07 -2.62
C PHE A 85 10.81 -0.98 -1.60
N VAL A 86 11.27 -1.11 -0.36
CA VAL A 86 11.04 -0.11 0.69
C VAL A 86 11.71 1.22 0.35
N GLY A 87 12.91 1.19 -0.25
CA GLY A 87 13.59 2.40 -0.73
C GLY A 87 12.81 3.12 -1.82
N MET A 88 12.25 2.39 -2.79
CA MET A 88 11.37 2.97 -3.81
C MET A 88 10.07 3.52 -3.22
N LEU A 89 9.46 2.81 -2.28
CA LEU A 89 8.29 3.30 -1.54
C LEU A 89 8.57 4.63 -0.83
N ALA A 90 9.70 4.72 -0.11
CA ALA A 90 10.10 5.93 0.61
C ALA A 90 10.34 7.10 -0.36
N SER A 91 11.01 6.84 -1.49
CA SER A 91 11.25 7.86 -2.52
C SER A 91 9.95 8.34 -3.18
N ALA A 92 9.02 7.42 -3.45
CA ALA A 92 7.72 7.75 -4.03
C ALA A 92 6.84 8.55 -3.06
N LEU A 93 6.89 8.22 -1.76
CA LEU A 93 6.22 9.00 -0.72
C LEU A 93 6.80 10.41 -0.62
N ALA A 94 8.12 10.57 -0.71
CA ALA A 94 8.75 11.89 -0.71
C ALA A 94 8.28 12.74 -1.90
N GLU A 95 8.20 12.16 -3.10
CA GLU A 95 7.66 12.86 -4.27
C GLU A 95 6.18 13.24 -4.12
N ALA A 96 5.34 12.34 -3.60
CA ALA A 96 3.94 12.64 -3.35
C ALA A 96 3.76 13.78 -2.32
N VAL A 97 4.64 13.84 -1.31
CA VAL A 97 4.65 14.92 -0.31
C VAL A 97 5.11 16.24 -0.91
N ASP A 98 6.11 16.22 -1.80
CA ASP A 98 6.60 17.42 -2.49
C ASP A 98 5.54 18.05 -3.42
N VAL A 99 4.49 17.30 -3.80
CA VAL A 99 3.35 17.84 -4.56
C VAL A 99 2.39 18.67 -3.70
N ILE A 100 2.33 18.46 -2.38
CA ILE A 100 1.45 19.23 -1.46
C ILE A 100 1.70 20.75 -1.55
N PRO A 101 2.93 21.28 -1.44
CA PRO A 101 3.18 22.72 -1.58
C PRO A 101 2.89 23.26 -2.98
N ILE A 102 2.96 22.41 -4.02
CA ILE A 102 2.58 22.81 -5.38
C ILE A 102 1.07 23.06 -5.45
N ILE A 103 0.27 22.20 -4.81
CA ILE A 103 -1.19 22.35 -4.74
C ILE A 103 -1.57 23.60 -3.93
N GLU A 104 -0.86 23.89 -2.83
CA GLU A 104 -1.06 25.11 -2.03
C GLU A 104 -1.02 26.37 -2.89
N ARG A 105 0.07 26.53 -3.65
CA ARG A 105 0.29 27.68 -4.52
C ARG A 105 -0.71 27.73 -5.68
N ARG A 106 -1.10 26.57 -6.22
CA ARG A 106 -2.07 26.48 -7.32
C ARG A 106 -3.47 26.89 -6.91
N LEU A 107 -3.89 26.54 -5.70
CA LEU A 107 -5.20 26.89 -5.18
C LEU A 107 -5.24 28.28 -4.52
N LYS A 108 -4.10 28.99 -4.43
CA LYS A 108 -3.94 30.27 -3.73
C LYS A 108 -4.44 30.20 -2.28
N ILE A 109 -4.23 29.05 -1.63
CA ILE A 109 -4.61 28.80 -0.24
C ILE A 109 -3.44 29.18 0.68
N ASP A 110 -2.71 30.25 0.31
CA ASP A 110 -1.50 30.69 1.01
C ASP A 110 -1.84 30.95 2.49
N GLY A 111 -1.23 30.18 3.40
CA GLY A 111 -1.40 30.33 4.84
C GLY A 111 -2.56 29.55 5.48
N TYR A 112 -3.48 28.94 4.72
CA TYR A 112 -4.55 28.11 5.30
C TYR A 112 -4.23 26.61 5.32
N ILE A 113 -3.09 26.18 4.76
CA ILE A 113 -2.65 24.78 4.83
C ILE A 113 -2.59 24.27 6.27
N LYS A 114 -2.22 25.15 7.23
CA LYS A 114 -2.19 24.80 8.65
C LYS A 114 -3.56 24.35 9.17
N TYR A 115 -4.65 24.97 8.72
CA TYR A 115 -6.01 24.59 9.12
C TYR A 115 -6.47 23.29 8.47
N ILE A 116 -6.05 23.04 7.22
CA ILE A 116 -6.32 21.77 6.53
C ILE A 116 -5.58 20.61 7.22
N ILE A 117 -4.31 20.81 7.55
CA ILE A 117 -3.53 19.81 8.30
C ILE A 117 -4.14 19.59 9.68
N LEU A 118 -4.54 20.67 10.38
CA LEU A 118 -5.17 20.56 11.70
C LEU A 118 -6.50 19.80 11.65
N SER A 119 -7.36 20.06 10.66
CA SER A 119 -8.62 19.34 10.50
C SER A 119 -8.40 17.86 10.18
N LEU A 120 -7.37 17.53 9.40
CA LEU A 120 -6.99 16.16 9.10
C LEU A 120 -6.43 15.42 10.32
N ILE A 121 -5.59 16.09 11.12
CA ILE A 121 -5.09 15.54 12.39
C ILE A 121 -6.26 15.27 13.33
N LEU A 122 -7.15 16.25 13.53
CA LEU A 122 -8.33 16.09 14.38
C LEU A 122 -9.22 14.94 13.90
N GLY A 123 -9.47 14.83 12.58
CA GLY A 123 -10.21 13.72 12.00
C GLY A 123 -9.57 12.36 12.29
N LYS A 124 -8.24 12.23 12.12
CA LYS A 124 -7.50 11.00 12.47
C LYS A 124 -7.54 10.69 13.97
N SER A 125 -7.36 11.70 14.82
CA SER A 125 -7.44 11.53 16.28
C SER A 125 -8.83 11.09 16.72
N PHE A 126 -9.89 11.72 16.23
CA PHE A 126 -11.26 11.31 16.49
C PHE A 126 -11.54 9.89 16.00
N GLY A 127 -11.12 9.55 14.77
CA GLY A 127 -11.24 8.19 14.24
C GLY A 127 -10.52 7.15 15.10
N SER A 128 -9.33 7.48 15.61
CA SER A 128 -8.57 6.59 16.51
C SER A 128 -9.26 6.42 17.86
N ILE A 129 -9.81 7.48 18.45
CA ILE A 129 -10.56 7.43 19.71
C ILE A 129 -11.82 6.58 19.53
N LEU A 130 -12.60 6.82 18.48
CA LEU A 130 -13.82 6.05 18.17
C LEU A 130 -13.51 4.56 17.97
N ASN A 131 -12.46 4.25 17.20
CA ASN A 131 -11.99 2.87 17.03
C ASN A 131 -11.67 2.22 18.38
N TRP A 132 -10.96 2.92 19.26
CA TRP A 132 -10.61 2.39 20.57
C TRP A 132 -11.83 2.19 21.49
N THR A 133 -12.78 3.12 21.49
CA THR A 133 -13.96 3.03 22.38
C THR A 133 -15.06 2.10 21.89
N ILE A 134 -15.27 1.99 20.56
CA ILE A 134 -16.44 1.28 20.00
C ILE A 134 -16.06 -0.11 19.47
N LEU A 135 -14.91 -0.25 18.81
CA LEU A 135 -14.49 -1.52 18.21
C LEU A 135 -13.73 -2.44 19.19
N ASN A 136 -13.01 -1.87 20.17
CA ASN A 136 -12.18 -2.64 21.11
C ASN A 136 -12.86 -2.93 22.47
N MET A 137 -14.13 -2.53 22.65
CA MET A 137 -14.92 -2.83 23.87
C MET A 137 -15.94 -3.97 23.69
N ASN A 138 -15.84 -4.76 22.62
CA ASN A 138 -16.68 -5.92 22.35
C ASN A 138 -15.81 -7.17 22.11
#